data_AF-K2BES6-F1
#
_entry.id   AF-K2BES6-F1
#
_cell.length_a   1.000
_cell.length_b   1.000
_cell.length_c   1.000
_cell.angle_alpha   90.00
_cell.angle_beta   90.00
_cell.angle_gamma   90.00
#
_symmetry.space_group_name_H-M   'P 1'
#
loop_
_entity.id
_entity.type
_entity.pdbx_description
1 polymer ?
#
loop_
_entity_poly.entity_id
_entity_poly.type
_entity_poly.pdbx_seq_one_letter_code
_entity_poly.pdbx_strand_id
1 'polypeptide(L)'
;LEAIKLALTPGITGTTKRIGGTDYNAGAGLFFIKSIATVNKDFFVIYSGKGMYKLLKASSEKGIRLHSDPFKDKYSSGENFPYWQGTTVGIDINLDSTEEFSLLLNHIRQTYSKAVKEQRKVYYKAKFI
;
A
#
# COMPACT_ATOMS: atom_id res chain seq x y z
N LEU A 1 -9.93 9.15 -5.78
CA LEU A 1 -9.29 8.43 -4.64
C LEU A 1 -9.32 6.92 -4.81
N GLU A 2 -10.37 6.34 -5.37
CA GLU A 2 -10.50 4.88 -5.50
C GLU A 2 -9.32 4.23 -6.23
N ALA A 3 -8.86 4.80 -7.34
CA ALA A 3 -7.68 4.30 -8.07
C ALA A 3 -6.41 4.26 -7.20
N ILE A 4 -6.20 5.28 -6.35
CA ILE A 4 -5.08 5.34 -5.40
C ILE A 4 -5.24 4.27 -4.31
N LYS A 5 -6.46 4.11 -3.77
CA LYS A 5 -6.77 3.05 -2.79
C LYS A 5 -6.42 1.68 -3.36
N LEU A 6 -6.84 1.41 -4.59
CA LEU A 6 -6.57 0.16 -5.29
C LEU A 6 -5.06 -0.04 -5.51
N ALA A 7 -4.34 0.98 -5.97
CA ALA A 7 -2.89 0.90 -6.19
C ALA A 7 -2.07 0.62 -4.92
N LEU A 8 -2.55 1.07 -3.76
CA LEU A 8 -1.92 0.84 -2.45
C LEU A 8 -2.40 -0.44 -1.75
N THR A 9 -3.39 -1.14 -2.32
CA THR A 9 -3.92 -2.38 -1.75
C THR A 9 -3.12 -3.58 -2.27
N PRO A 10 -2.65 -4.48 -1.39
CA PRO A 10 -1.92 -5.68 -1.80
C PRO A 10 -2.64 -6.46 -2.89
N GLY A 11 -1.90 -6.80 -3.95
CA GLY A 11 -2.36 -7.73 -4.98
C GLY A 11 -3.36 -7.16 -5.98
N ILE A 12 -3.67 -5.87 -5.91
CA ILE A 12 -4.44 -5.17 -6.94
C ILE A 12 -3.45 -4.48 -7.88
N THR A 13 -3.54 -4.80 -9.17
CA THR A 13 -2.64 -4.24 -10.19
C THR A 13 -3.46 -3.62 -11.32
N GLY A 14 -2.96 -2.53 -11.92
CA GLY A 14 -3.56 -1.94 -13.11
C GLY A 14 -3.25 -2.71 -14.41
N THR A 15 -2.36 -3.70 -14.36
CA THR A 15 -1.85 -4.42 -15.54
C THR A 15 -2.50 -5.78 -15.77
N THR A 16 -3.15 -6.37 -14.76
CA THR A 16 -3.84 -7.66 -14.92
C THR A 16 -5.04 -7.79 -14.00
N LYS A 17 -6.07 -8.51 -14.49
CA LYS A 17 -7.26 -8.90 -13.71
C LYS A 17 -6.96 -10.03 -12.71
N ARG A 18 -5.75 -10.61 -12.71
CA ARG A 18 -5.36 -11.69 -11.79
C ARG A 18 -4.99 -11.14 -10.41
N ILE A 19 -5.61 -11.69 -9.36
CA ILE A 19 -5.33 -11.35 -7.96
C ILE A 19 -3.89 -11.71 -7.59
N GLY A 20 -3.11 -10.72 -7.16
CA GLY A 20 -1.69 -10.86 -6.81
C GLY A 20 -0.70 -10.56 -7.93
N GLY A 21 -1.18 -10.31 -9.16
CA GLY A 21 -0.41 -10.00 -10.37
C GLY A 21 0.75 -10.97 -10.74
N THR A 22 1.77 -10.50 -11.47
CA THR A 22 3.01 -11.21 -11.90
C THR A 22 4.30 -10.63 -11.28
N ASP A 23 5.47 -11.26 -11.45
CA ASP A 23 6.72 -10.91 -10.76
C ASP A 23 7.26 -9.48 -10.99
N TYR A 24 6.66 -8.71 -11.91
CA TYR A 24 6.98 -7.31 -12.24
C TYR A 24 6.01 -6.26 -11.64
N ASN A 25 5.15 -6.63 -10.68
CA ASN A 25 3.96 -5.85 -10.30
C ASN A 25 4.17 -4.47 -9.63
N ALA A 26 3.67 -3.43 -10.30
CA ALA A 26 3.39 -2.11 -9.73
C ALA A 26 2.41 -2.11 -8.53
N GLY A 27 1.59 -3.16 -8.35
CA GLY A 27 0.66 -3.30 -7.20
C GLY A 27 1.28 -3.87 -5.92
N ALA A 28 2.45 -4.51 -6.01
CA ALA A 28 3.25 -4.85 -4.84
C ALA A 28 4.13 -3.66 -4.45
N GLY A 29 4.81 -3.04 -5.43
CA GLY A 29 5.78 -1.97 -5.17
C GLY A 29 5.23 -0.84 -4.30
N LEU A 30 4.06 -0.28 -4.66
CA LEU A 30 3.46 0.82 -3.90
C LEU A 30 3.00 0.41 -2.49
N PHE A 31 2.47 -0.81 -2.34
CA PHE A 31 2.15 -1.33 -1.01
C PHE A 31 3.41 -1.51 -0.16
N PHE A 32 4.46 -2.09 -0.71
CA PHE A 32 5.74 -2.31 -0.02
C PHE A 32 6.37 -0.99 0.43
N ILE A 33 6.48 -0.03 -0.48
CA ILE A 33 7.05 1.29 -0.20
C ILE A 33 6.24 2.00 0.90
N LYS A 34 4.91 2.01 0.79
CA LYS A 34 4.04 2.56 1.84
C LYS A 34 4.28 1.86 3.18
N SER A 35 4.37 0.53 3.19
CA SER A 35 4.62 -0.23 4.42
C SER A 35 5.98 0.07 5.04
N ILE A 36 7.04 0.26 4.24
CA ILE A 36 8.35 0.70 4.73
C ILE A 36 8.22 2.06 5.39
N ALA A 37 7.57 3.03 4.72
CA ALA A 37 7.34 4.35 5.28
C ALA A 37 6.52 4.30 6.59
N THR A 38 5.51 3.43 6.68
CA THR A 38 4.75 3.22 7.93
C THR A 38 5.64 2.73 9.08
N VAL A 39 6.56 1.80 8.81
CA VAL A 39 7.47 1.25 9.83
C VAL A 39 8.53 2.23 10.27
N ASN A 40 9.12 2.95 9.32
CA ASN A 40 10.12 3.96 9.63
C ASN A 40 9.50 5.24 10.22
N LYS A 41 8.17 5.36 10.22
CA LYS A 41 7.42 6.59 10.57
C LYS A 41 7.82 7.76 9.66
N ASP A 42 8.07 7.44 8.41
CA ASP A 42 8.42 8.37 7.35
C ASP A 42 7.16 8.87 6.61
N PHE A 43 7.35 9.86 5.75
CA PHE A 43 6.29 10.36 4.88
C PHE A 43 6.17 9.55 3.60
N PHE A 44 4.93 9.30 3.20
CA PHE A 44 4.59 8.76 1.89
C PHE A 44 3.44 9.60 1.30
N VAL A 45 3.58 10.02 0.05
CA VAL A 45 2.56 10.75 -0.69
C VAL A 45 2.40 10.13 -2.07
N ILE A 46 1.15 10.04 -2.53
CA ILE A 46 0.84 9.72 -3.91
C ILE A 46 -0.20 10.71 -4.42
N TYR A 47 0.07 11.25 -5.60
CA TYR A 47 -0.79 12.17 -6.33
C TYR A 47 -1.05 11.59 -7.72
N SER A 48 -2.32 11.46 -8.11
CA SER A 48 -2.69 10.94 -9.42
C SER A 48 -3.99 11.56 -9.90
N GLY A 49 -4.00 12.11 -11.12
CA GLY A 49 -5.15 12.84 -11.64
C GLY A 49 -5.51 14.04 -10.77
N LYS A 50 -6.68 14.00 -10.12
CA LYS A 50 -7.16 15.03 -9.17
C LYS A 50 -7.12 14.58 -7.71
N GLY A 51 -6.55 13.41 -7.44
CA GLY A 51 -6.56 12.76 -6.14
C GLY A 51 -5.20 12.76 -5.49
N MET A 52 -5.19 12.90 -4.16
CA MET A 52 -3.98 12.80 -3.35
C MET A 52 -4.23 11.95 -2.11
N TYR A 53 -3.23 11.15 -1.74
CA TYR A 53 -3.15 10.44 -0.47
C TYR A 53 -1.79 10.75 0.18
N LYS A 54 -1.82 11.11 1.45
CA LYS A 54 -0.64 11.36 2.29
C LYS A 54 -0.70 10.48 3.53
N LEU A 55 0.27 9.60 3.69
CA LEU A 55 0.51 8.88 4.93
C LEU A 55 1.02 9.86 5.99
N LEU A 56 0.43 9.79 7.18
CA LEU A 56 0.84 10.56 8.35
C LEU A 56 1.64 9.67 9.31
N LYS A 57 2.58 10.27 10.03
CA LYS A 57 3.44 9.54 10.97
C LYS A 57 2.60 8.82 12.04
N ALA A 58 2.88 7.52 12.21
CA ALA A 58 2.28 6.70 13.26
C ALA A 58 2.71 7.21 14.65
N SER A 59 1.84 7.02 15.65
CA SER A 59 2.17 7.39 17.04
C SER A 59 3.33 6.53 17.57
N SER A 60 4.22 7.14 18.36
CA SER A 60 5.35 6.47 19.02
C SER A 60 4.91 5.47 20.10
N GLU A 61 3.72 5.61 20.65
CA GLU A 61 3.25 4.84 21.82
C GLU A 61 2.62 3.47 21.46
N LYS A 62 2.23 3.26 20.21
CA LYS A 62 1.58 2.02 19.76
C LYS A 62 2.51 1.25 18.84
N GLY A 63 2.56 -0.08 19.02
CA GLY A 63 3.28 -0.98 18.11
C GLY A 63 2.83 -0.77 16.67
N ILE A 64 3.77 -0.88 15.73
CA ILE A 64 3.48 -0.61 14.32
C ILE A 64 2.69 -1.77 13.73
N ARG A 65 1.57 -1.45 13.08
CA ARG A 65 0.71 -2.42 12.40
C ARG A 65 0.56 -2.07 10.94
N LEU A 66 0.80 -3.06 10.08
CA LEU A 66 0.58 -2.93 8.64
C LEU A 66 -0.87 -3.27 8.29
N HIS A 67 -1.52 -2.36 7.56
CA HIS A 67 -2.87 -2.55 7.06
C HIS A 67 -2.87 -2.82 5.55
N SER A 68 -3.65 -3.82 5.14
CA SER A 68 -3.90 -4.13 3.72
C SER A 68 -4.78 -3.07 3.06
N ASP A 69 -5.76 -2.51 3.79
CA ASP A 69 -6.52 -1.34 3.35
C ASP A 69 -5.74 -0.06 3.73
N PRO A 70 -5.27 0.74 2.75
CA PRO A 70 -4.50 1.96 3.03
C PRO A 70 -5.31 3.04 3.77
N PHE A 71 -6.64 2.96 3.76
CA PHE A 71 -7.51 3.91 4.48
C PHE A 71 -7.73 3.49 5.94
N LYS A 72 -7.09 2.41 6.40
CA LYS A 72 -7.00 2.06 7.83
C LYS A 72 -5.71 2.57 8.47
N ASP A 73 -4.74 2.99 7.66
CA ASP A 73 -3.55 3.68 8.15
C ASP A 73 -3.93 5.07 8.69
N LYS A 74 -3.00 5.77 9.32
CA LYS A 74 -3.18 7.19 9.64
C LYS A 74 -2.85 8.01 8.39
N TYR A 75 -3.84 8.62 7.76
CA TYR A 75 -3.64 9.33 6.49
C TYR A 75 -4.44 10.63 6.42
N SER A 76 -4.05 11.47 5.46
CA SER A 76 -4.84 12.58 4.93
C SER A 76 -5.06 12.32 3.45
N SER A 77 -6.23 12.66 2.92
CA SER A 77 -6.53 12.53 1.50
C SER A 77 -7.40 13.68 1.02
N GLY A 78 -7.46 13.85 -0.30
CA GLY A 78 -8.39 14.78 -0.91
C GLY A 78 -8.65 14.46 -2.37
N GLU A 79 -9.78 14.97 -2.83
CA GLU A 79 -10.19 15.02 -4.24
C GLU A 79 -10.40 16.47 -4.64
N ASN A 80 -10.38 16.74 -5.95
CA ASN A 80 -10.54 18.08 -6.54
C ASN A 80 -9.29 18.96 -6.49
N PHE A 81 -8.11 18.36 -6.45
CA PHE A 81 -6.87 19.09 -6.75
C PHE A 81 -6.71 19.33 -8.26
N PRO A 82 -5.83 20.25 -8.69
CA PRO A 82 -5.55 20.50 -10.11
C PRO A 82 -5.18 19.22 -10.86
N TYR A 83 -5.77 19.00 -12.04
CA TYR A 83 -5.52 17.75 -12.76
C TYR A 83 -4.05 17.63 -13.19
N TRP A 84 -3.40 16.53 -12.78
CA TRP A 84 -2.08 16.13 -13.25
C TRP A 84 -2.20 14.96 -14.22
N GLN A 85 -1.60 15.09 -15.40
CA GLN A 85 -1.56 14.02 -16.39
C GLN A 85 -0.46 13.01 -16.06
N GLY A 86 -0.67 12.25 -14.98
CA GLY A 86 0.26 11.22 -14.54
C GLY A 86 0.03 10.78 -13.09
N THR A 87 1.04 10.13 -12.54
CA THR A 87 1.11 9.74 -11.13
C THR A 87 2.47 10.11 -10.57
N THR A 88 2.49 10.85 -9.46
CA THR A 88 3.70 11.23 -8.74
C THR A 88 3.66 10.61 -7.36
N VAL A 89 4.79 10.06 -6.92
CA VAL A 89 4.94 9.43 -5.61
C VAL A 89 6.13 10.10 -4.92
N GLY A 90 5.90 10.59 -3.70
CA GLY A 90 6.94 11.16 -2.84
C GLY A 90 7.14 10.25 -1.63
N ILE A 91 8.39 9.90 -1.35
CA ILE A 91 8.72 8.96 -0.28
C ILE A 91 9.92 9.54 0.46
N ASP A 92 9.80 9.61 1.78
CA ASP A 92 10.91 9.80 2.69
C ASP A 92 11.36 8.40 3.13
N ILE A 93 12.64 8.09 2.98
CA ILE A 93 13.17 6.76 3.32
C ILE A 93 14.50 6.94 4.04
N ASN A 94 14.54 6.51 5.30
CA ASN A 94 15.79 6.18 5.97
C ASN A 94 16.11 4.68 5.81
N LEU A 95 17.29 4.35 5.30
CA LEU A 95 17.78 2.98 5.11
C LEU A 95 19.03 2.74 5.95
N ASP A 96 18.86 2.69 7.27
CA ASP A 96 19.90 2.13 8.12
C ASP A 96 19.88 0.60 7.93
N SER A 97 20.93 0.06 7.32
CA SER A 97 21.03 -1.35 6.97
C SER A 97 21.28 -2.20 8.22
N THR A 98 20.22 -2.58 8.92
CA THR A 98 20.25 -3.42 10.12
C THR A 98 19.36 -4.65 9.96
N GLU A 99 19.49 -5.63 10.86
CA GLU A 99 18.60 -6.81 10.92
C GLU A 99 17.11 -6.43 10.95
N GLU A 100 16.79 -5.26 11.49
CA GLU A 100 15.44 -4.70 11.56
C GLU A 100 14.82 -4.50 10.18
N PHE A 101 15.63 -4.12 9.17
CA PHE A 101 15.15 -3.99 7.80
C PHE A 101 14.78 -5.35 7.18
N SER A 102 15.55 -6.39 7.46
CA SER A 102 15.24 -7.74 6.98
C SER A 102 13.98 -8.30 7.64
N LEU A 103 13.79 -8.05 8.93
CA LEU A 103 12.57 -8.40 9.66
C LEU A 103 11.35 -7.63 9.11
N LEU A 104 11.52 -6.34 8.82
CA LEU A 104 10.51 -5.50 8.16
C LEU A 104 10.10 -6.09 6.80
N LEU A 105 11.05 -6.39 5.93
CA LEU A 105 10.76 -6.96 4.61
C LEU A 105 10.00 -8.29 4.73
N ASN A 106 10.37 -9.14 5.68
CA ASN A 106 9.66 -10.39 5.94
C ASN A 106 8.24 -10.14 6.43
N HIS A 107 8.02 -9.18 7.34
CA HIS A 107 6.69 -8.85 7.82
C HIS A 107 5.79 -8.29 6.71
N ILE A 108 6.34 -7.46 5.81
CA ILE A 108 5.62 -6.94 4.63
C ILE A 108 5.24 -8.09 3.69
N ARG A 109 6.18 -9.00 3.37
CA ARG A 109 5.93 -10.18 2.52
C ARG A 109 4.83 -11.09 3.08
N GLN A 110 4.84 -11.33 4.40
CA GLN A 110 3.79 -12.10 5.06
C GLN A 110 2.43 -11.41 4.98
N THR A 111 2.38 -10.10 5.23
CA THR A 111 1.14 -9.29 5.16
C THR A 111 0.56 -9.30 3.75
N TYR A 112 1.41 -9.10 2.74
CA TYR A 112 1.03 -9.19 1.34
C TYR A 112 0.45 -10.58 1.02
N SER A 113 1.17 -11.64 1.36
CA SER A 113 0.76 -13.02 1.06
C SER A 113 -0.59 -13.36 1.70
N LYS A 114 -0.81 -12.91 2.95
CA LYS A 114 -2.08 -13.10 3.66
C LYS A 114 -3.22 -12.33 2.99
N ALA A 115 -3.01 -11.06 2.66
CA ALA A 115 -4.02 -10.21 2.01
C ALA A 115 -4.44 -10.76 0.63
N VAL A 116 -3.47 -11.21 -0.18
CA VAL A 116 -3.74 -11.86 -1.48
C VAL A 116 -4.55 -13.15 -1.29
N LYS A 117 -4.22 -13.96 -0.28
CA LYS A 117 -4.96 -15.20 0.03
C LYS A 117 -6.40 -14.91 0.44
N GLU A 118 -6.62 -13.87 1.26
CA GLU A 118 -7.96 -13.43 1.67
C GLU A 118 -8.79 -12.93 0.48
N GLN A 119 -8.20 -12.14 -0.42
CA GLN A 119 -8.89 -11.69 -1.64
C GLN A 119 -9.26 -12.87 -2.55
N ARG A 120 -8.36 -13.84 -2.74
CA ARG A 120 -8.68 -15.06 -3.52
C ARG A 120 -9.85 -15.83 -2.90
N LYS A 121 -9.89 -15.98 -1.57
CA LYS A 121 -11.02 -16.62 -0.89
C LYS A 121 -12.35 -15.91 -1.14
N VAL A 122 -12.37 -14.57 -1.10
CA VAL A 122 -13.57 -13.78 -1.38
C VAL A 122 -14.00 -13.95 -2.84
N TYR A 123 -13.05 -13.90 -3.77
CA TYR A 123 -13.33 -14.02 -5.21
C TYR A 123 -13.89 -15.40 -5.59
N TYR A 124 -13.33 -16.47 -5.03
CA TYR A 124 -13.77 -17.84 -5.28
C TYR A 124 -14.83 -18.35 -4.29
N LYS A 125 -15.39 -17.49 -3.43
CA LYS A 125 -16.47 -17.90 -2.52
C LYS A 125 -17.71 -18.23 -3.34
N ALA A 126 -18.16 -19.48 -3.28
CA ALA A 126 -19.39 -19.90 -3.95
C ALA A 126 -20.55 -19.00 -3.51
N LYS A 127 -21.13 -18.29 -4.48
CA LYS A 127 -22.41 -17.61 -4.29
C LYS A 127 -23.48 -18.65 -4.58
N PHE A 128 -24.08 -19.21 -3.54
CA PHE A 128 -25.33 -19.94 -3.70
C PHE A 128 -26.39 -18.89 -4.06
N ILE A 129 -26.90 -18.95 -5.29
CA ILE A 129 -28.05 -18.20 -5.78
C ILE A 129 -29.26 -19.12 -5.65
#